data_AF-A0A3Q4GQW3-F1
#
_entry.id   AF-A0A3Q4GQW3-F1
#
_cell.length_a   1.000
_cell.length_b   1.000
_cell.length_c   1.000
_cell.angle_alpha   90.00
_cell.angle_beta   90.00
_cell.angle_gamma   90.00
#
_symmetry.space_group_name_H-M   'P 1'
#
loop_
_entity.id
_entity.type
_entity.pdbx_description
1 polymer ?
#
loop_
_entity_poly.entity_id
_entity_poly.type
_entity_poly.pdbx_seq_one_letter_code
_entity_poly.pdbx_strand_id
1 'polypeptide(L)'
;QMEEFANFDFNIWRKRYMQWISHLKSRILDVFRSIDRDQDGRISQKEFIDYVLASFPTSSLEMNAVANIFDMNNDGFIDYYEFVSALHPSRDPYRKTLDADQINEEVSRQVAQCNCPKRFQVEQISANRYRFGDSQQLRMVRILRSTLMVRVGGGWTALDEFLVKNDPCRKGRTNLKIKEKYLSPAGSTSKGLTVSRSNSSLSLYSSASAPTSPMTR
;
A
#
# COMPACT_ATOMS: atom_id res chain seq x y z
N GLN A 1 24.14 29.81 14.71
CA GLN A 1 24.33 28.41 15.15
C GLN A 1 23.04 27.75 15.65
N MET A 2 22.01 28.50 16.09
CA MET A 2 20.75 27.94 16.61
C MET A 2 19.60 27.86 15.57
N GLU A 3 19.72 28.55 14.43
CA GLU A 3 18.70 28.59 13.37
C GLU A 3 18.71 27.35 12.45
N GLU A 4 19.81 26.60 12.39
CA GLU A 4 19.95 25.41 11.53
C GLU A 4 19.14 24.19 12.05
N PHE A 5 18.77 24.19 13.34
CA PHE A 5 17.98 23.11 13.95
C PHE A 5 16.49 23.16 13.61
N ALA A 6 15.98 24.29 13.12
CA ALA A 6 14.54 24.45 12.88
C ALA A 6 14.00 23.54 11.76
N ASN A 7 14.87 22.96 10.92
CA ASN A 7 14.47 22.27 9.70
C ASN A 7 14.96 20.80 9.59
N PHE A 8 15.43 20.17 10.67
CA PHE A 8 15.79 18.76 10.59
C PHE A 8 14.54 17.87 10.47
N ASP A 9 14.34 17.26 9.30
CA ASP A 9 13.30 16.26 9.04
C ASP A 9 13.92 14.89 8.77
N PHE A 10 13.73 13.97 9.72
CA PHE A 10 14.21 12.60 9.62
C PHE A 10 13.71 11.87 8.36
N ASN A 11 12.50 12.15 7.88
CA ASN A 11 11.97 11.50 6.67
C ASN A 11 12.74 11.94 5.42
N ILE A 12 13.15 13.21 5.36
CA ILE A 12 13.99 13.73 4.28
C ILE A 12 15.37 13.08 4.36
N TRP A 13 16.00 13.09 5.54
CA TRP A 13 17.29 12.46 5.77
C TRP A 13 17.27 10.97 5.37
N ARG A 14 16.30 10.21 5.88
CA ARG A 14 16.12 8.78 5.57
C ARG A 14 15.96 8.53 4.08
N LYS A 15 15.17 9.35 3.38
CA LYS A 15 14.96 9.20 1.93
C LYS A 15 16.28 9.37 1.17
N ARG A 16 17.09 10.37 1.53
CA ARG A 16 18.41 10.59 0.91
C ARG A 16 19.36 9.42 1.22
N TYR A 17 19.41 8.96 2.47
CA TYR A 17 20.27 7.85 2.88
C TYR A 17 19.90 6.54 2.17
N MET A 18 18.60 6.24 2.08
CA MET A 18 18.10 5.08 1.33
C MET A 18 18.44 5.15 -0.17
N GLN A 19 18.38 6.34 -0.76
CA GLN A 19 18.79 6.54 -2.15
C GLN A 19 20.30 6.33 -2.33
N TRP A 20 21.12 6.80 -1.38
CA TRP A 20 22.56 6.56 -1.37
C TRP A 20 22.89 5.06 -1.30
N ILE A 21 22.28 4.31 -0.37
CA ILE A 21 22.45 2.84 -0.29
C ILE A 21 22.09 2.16 -1.62
N SER A 22 20.98 2.58 -2.23
CA SER A 22 20.53 2.06 -3.53
C SER A 22 21.57 2.31 -4.64
N HIS A 23 22.18 3.49 -4.67
CA HIS A 23 23.24 3.81 -5.65
C HIS A 23 24.51 2.97 -5.45
N LEU A 24 24.81 2.55 -4.22
CA LEU A 24 25.90 1.61 -3.95
C LEU A 24 25.61 0.19 -4.44
N LYS A 25 24.37 -0.11 -4.85
CA LYS A 25 23.87 -1.47 -5.13
C LYS A 25 24.03 -2.44 -3.94
N SER A 26 24.13 -1.90 -2.74
CA SER A 26 24.29 -2.67 -1.49
C SER A 26 22.94 -3.01 -0.87
N ARG A 27 22.86 -4.15 -0.18
CA ARG A 27 21.70 -4.45 0.66
C ARG A 27 21.85 -3.73 2.01
N ILE A 28 20.73 -3.47 2.67
CA ILE A 28 20.72 -2.88 4.02
C ILE A 28 21.55 -3.71 5.01
N LEU A 29 21.47 -5.04 4.92
CA LEU A 29 22.25 -5.95 5.75
C LEU A 29 23.77 -5.78 5.52
N ASP A 30 24.19 -5.53 4.28
CA ASP A 30 25.60 -5.35 3.96
C ASP A 30 26.11 -4.01 4.53
N VAL A 31 25.28 -2.97 4.47
CA VAL A 31 25.58 -1.67 5.09
C VAL A 31 25.68 -1.81 6.61
N PHE A 32 24.70 -2.47 7.26
CA PHE A 32 24.73 -2.72 8.70
C PHE A 32 26.04 -3.41 9.13
N ARG A 33 26.41 -4.51 8.46
CA ARG A 33 27.65 -5.24 8.73
C ARG A 33 28.92 -4.47 8.43
N SER A 34 28.86 -3.47 7.56
CA SER A 34 30.02 -2.61 7.29
C SER A 34 30.23 -1.52 8.35
N ILE A 35 29.18 -1.21 9.13
CA ILE A 35 29.22 -0.27 10.24
C ILE A 35 29.66 -0.98 11.52
N ASP A 36 29.10 -2.16 11.80
CA ASP A 36 29.45 -3.06 12.92
C ASP A 36 30.89 -3.59 12.74
N ARG A 37 31.87 -2.84 13.24
CA ARG A 37 33.30 -3.12 12.98
C ARG A 37 33.83 -4.21 13.90
N ASP A 38 33.35 -4.28 15.13
CA ASP A 38 33.75 -5.28 16.11
C ASP A 38 32.93 -6.58 16.01
N GLN A 39 31.88 -6.59 15.19
CA GLN A 39 31.03 -7.75 14.88
C GLN A 39 30.30 -8.29 16.11
N ASP A 40 29.93 -7.41 17.03
CA ASP A 40 29.18 -7.76 18.23
C ASP A 40 27.68 -7.99 17.93
N GLY A 41 27.25 -7.71 16.70
CA GLY A 41 25.88 -7.88 16.20
C GLY A 41 24.98 -6.68 16.45
N ARG A 42 25.51 -5.60 17.02
CA ARG A 42 24.88 -4.29 17.20
C ARG A 42 25.81 -3.21 16.69
N ILE A 43 25.33 -1.98 16.66
CA ILE A 43 26.11 -0.82 16.24
C ILE A 43 26.05 0.20 17.36
N SER A 44 27.17 0.56 17.95
CA SER A 44 27.20 1.69 18.88
C SER A 44 26.85 2.99 18.15
N GLN A 45 26.24 3.96 18.85
CA GLN A 45 25.95 5.27 18.24
C GLN A 45 27.21 5.91 17.62
N LYS A 46 28.38 5.72 18.25
CA LYS A 46 29.65 6.23 17.75
C LYS A 46 30.03 5.60 16.41
N GLU A 47 29.95 4.28 16.27
CA GLU A 47 30.25 3.61 15.00
C GLU A 47 29.31 4.05 13.89
N PHE A 48 28.02 4.19 14.20
CA PHE A 48 27.05 4.68 13.24
C PHE A 48 27.37 6.09 12.77
N ILE A 49 27.62 7.01 13.70
CA ILE A 49 27.96 8.41 13.39
C ILE A 49 29.25 8.49 12.57
N ASP A 50 30.31 7.82 13.03
CA ASP A 50 31.63 7.86 12.40
C ASP A 50 31.58 7.29 10.97
N TYR A 51 30.88 6.18 10.75
CA TYR A 51 30.73 5.57 9.42
C TYR A 51 29.94 6.46 8.45
N VAL A 52 28.79 6.97 8.90
CA VAL A 52 27.88 7.74 8.03
C VAL A 52 28.51 9.08 7.66
N LEU A 53 29.16 9.77 8.60
CA LEU A 53 29.87 11.03 8.30
C LEU A 53 31.01 10.84 7.29
N ALA A 54 31.63 9.65 7.25
CA ALA A 54 32.72 9.37 6.31
C ALA A 54 32.23 9.19 4.86
N SER A 55 31.00 8.74 4.64
CA SER A 55 30.57 8.23 3.33
C SER A 55 29.27 8.84 2.78
N PHE A 56 28.49 9.53 3.62
CA PHE A 56 27.19 10.10 3.28
C PHE A 56 27.14 11.61 3.59
N PRO A 57 26.67 12.47 2.67
CA PRO A 57 26.60 13.91 2.90
C PRO A 57 25.56 14.30 3.97
N THR A 58 26.00 14.49 5.21
CA THR A 58 25.20 14.88 6.38
C THR A 58 26.07 15.64 7.39
N SER A 59 25.48 16.23 8.44
CA SER A 59 26.24 16.93 9.49
C SER A 59 26.29 16.15 10.80
N SER A 60 27.26 16.47 11.65
CA SER A 60 27.35 15.86 13.00
C SER A 60 26.10 16.16 13.84
N LEU A 61 25.50 17.35 13.68
CA LEU A 61 24.28 17.70 14.42
C LEU A 61 23.09 16.86 13.98
N GLU A 62 22.90 16.67 12.67
CA GLU A 62 21.89 15.76 12.14
C GLU A 62 22.11 14.34 12.68
N MET A 63 23.36 13.87 12.66
CA MET A 63 23.69 12.51 13.07
C MET A 63 23.43 12.21 14.55
N ASN A 64 23.57 13.19 15.44
CA ASN A 64 23.17 13.03 16.85
C ASN A 64 21.66 12.78 16.96
N ALA A 65 20.83 13.52 16.22
CA ALA A 65 19.39 13.30 16.20
C ALA A 65 19.03 11.97 15.52
N VAL A 66 19.69 11.62 14.41
CA VAL A 66 19.46 10.36 13.69
C VAL A 66 19.82 9.16 14.56
N ALA A 67 20.97 9.16 15.24
CA ALA A 67 21.40 8.05 16.10
C ALA A 67 20.36 7.75 17.18
N ASN A 68 19.85 8.78 17.85
CA ASN A 68 18.78 8.65 18.85
C ASN A 68 17.44 8.17 18.26
N ILE A 69 17.14 8.47 17.00
CA ILE A 69 15.92 7.98 16.34
C ILE A 69 16.04 6.50 15.98
N PHE A 70 17.25 6.05 15.64
CA PHE A 70 17.52 4.65 15.34
C PHE A 70 17.51 3.80 16.61
N ASP A 71 18.12 4.28 17.69
CA ASP A 71 18.14 3.65 19.02
C ASP A 71 16.77 3.79 19.71
N MET A 72 15.83 2.91 19.36
CA MET A 72 14.43 3.02 19.78
C MET A 72 14.25 2.73 21.26
N ASN A 73 15.06 1.82 21.81
CA ASN A 73 15.01 1.43 23.21
C ASN A 73 15.91 2.29 24.11
N ASN A 74 16.74 3.16 23.54
CA ASN A 74 17.71 4.04 24.22
C ASN A 74 18.75 3.26 25.04
N ASP A 75 19.20 2.10 24.55
CA ASP A 75 20.25 1.32 25.21
C ASP A 75 21.67 1.74 24.80
N GLY A 76 21.79 2.72 23.89
CA GLY A 76 23.05 3.25 23.37
C GLY A 76 23.58 2.49 22.16
N PHE A 77 22.88 1.44 21.74
CA PHE A 77 23.21 0.62 20.59
C PHE A 77 22.03 0.61 19.61
N ILE A 78 22.34 0.28 18.37
CA ILE A 78 21.37 0.13 17.30
C ILE A 78 21.46 -1.32 16.83
N ASP A 79 20.47 -2.12 17.16
CA ASP A 79 20.41 -3.48 16.66
C ASP A 79 19.91 -3.53 15.20
N TYR A 80 19.99 -4.71 14.59
CA TYR A 80 19.56 -4.88 13.19
C TYR A 80 18.07 -4.58 12.97
N TYR A 81 17.23 -4.88 13.97
CA TYR A 81 15.79 -4.64 13.89
C TYR A 81 15.49 -3.15 13.90
N GLU A 82 16.11 -2.40 14.81
CA GLU A 82 16.03 -0.95 14.92
C GLU A 82 16.51 -0.27 13.64
N PHE A 83 17.66 -0.69 13.12
CA PHE A 83 18.20 -0.18 11.86
C PHE A 83 17.24 -0.36 10.68
N VAL A 84 16.66 -1.56 10.54
CA VAL A 84 15.71 -1.85 9.46
C VAL A 84 14.39 -1.12 9.66
N SER A 85 13.89 -1.02 10.90
CA SER A 85 12.61 -0.38 11.20
C SER A 85 12.66 1.13 10.98
N ALA A 86 13.75 1.78 11.37
CA ALA A 86 14.00 3.19 11.11
C ALA A 86 14.06 3.51 9.60
N LEU A 87 14.73 2.65 8.81
CA LEU A 87 14.87 2.80 7.35
C LEU A 87 13.64 2.37 6.55
N HIS A 88 12.92 1.35 7.01
CA HIS A 88 11.69 0.84 6.43
C HIS A 88 10.57 0.76 7.47
N PRO A 89 9.87 1.88 7.73
CA PRO A 89 8.76 1.88 8.68
C PRO A 89 7.62 0.92 8.29
N SER A 90 7.49 0.55 7.01
CA SER A 90 6.52 -0.46 6.55
C SER A 90 6.92 -1.91 6.86
N ARG A 91 8.16 -2.14 7.31
CA ARG A 91 8.66 -3.46 7.71
C ARG A 91 8.56 -3.71 9.21
N ASP A 92 8.34 -2.66 9.99
CA ASP A 92 8.06 -2.73 11.42
C ASP A 92 6.87 -3.70 11.68
N PRO A 93 7.10 -4.83 12.37
CA PRO A 93 6.08 -5.78 12.78
C PRO A 93 4.94 -5.14 13.56
N TYR A 94 5.21 -4.12 14.39
CA TYR A 94 4.18 -3.42 15.14
C TYR A 94 3.32 -2.54 14.22
N ARG A 95 3.91 -1.90 13.21
CA ARG A 95 3.10 -1.26 12.15
C ARG A 95 2.32 -2.26 11.32
N LYS A 96 2.84 -3.45 11.06
CA LYS A 96 2.08 -4.51 10.38
C LYS A 96 0.87 -4.98 11.18
N THR A 97 0.97 -5.03 12.52
CA THR A 97 -0.20 -5.35 13.36
C THR A 97 -1.23 -4.23 13.30
N LEU A 98 -0.80 -2.96 13.42
CA LEU A 98 -1.69 -1.81 13.29
C LEU A 98 -2.37 -1.73 11.92
N ASP A 99 -1.62 -1.99 10.84
CA ASP A 99 -2.17 -2.07 9.49
C ASP A 99 -3.18 -3.22 9.37
N ALA A 100 -2.93 -4.37 10.01
CA ALA A 100 -3.84 -5.51 9.99
C ALA A 100 -5.15 -5.23 10.75
N ASP A 101 -5.06 -4.54 11.89
CA ASP A 101 -6.23 -4.13 12.67
C ASP A 101 -7.07 -3.11 11.89
N GLN A 102 -6.42 -2.11 11.29
CA GLN A 102 -7.08 -1.13 10.41
C GLN A 102 -7.73 -1.79 9.19
N ILE A 103 -7.05 -2.77 8.57
CA ILE A 103 -7.62 -3.55 7.47
C ILE A 103 -8.86 -4.30 7.96
N ASN A 104 -8.78 -4.98 9.10
CA ASN A 104 -9.88 -5.77 9.64
C ASN A 104 -11.11 -4.88 9.93
N GLU A 105 -10.91 -3.76 10.62
CA GLU A 105 -11.98 -2.81 10.94
C GLU A 105 -12.68 -2.31 9.66
N GLU A 106 -11.91 -1.87 8.68
CA GLU A 106 -12.46 -1.33 7.44
C GLU A 106 -13.08 -2.40 6.54
N VAL A 107 -12.52 -3.63 6.48
CA VAL A 107 -13.14 -4.78 5.82
C VAL A 107 -14.50 -5.08 6.46
N SER A 108 -14.53 -5.20 7.79
CA SER A 108 -15.74 -5.47 8.56
C SER A 108 -16.81 -4.40 8.32
N ARG A 109 -16.42 -3.12 8.34
CA ARG A 109 -17.31 -1.99 8.05
C ARG A 109 -17.91 -2.04 6.65
N GLN A 110 -17.12 -2.35 5.62
CA GLN A 110 -17.64 -2.44 4.26
C GLN A 110 -18.54 -3.66 4.07
N VAL A 111 -18.18 -4.82 4.63
CA VAL A 111 -18.96 -6.06 4.53
C VAL A 111 -20.29 -5.96 5.30
N ALA A 112 -20.31 -5.25 6.43
CA ALA A 112 -21.52 -4.99 7.22
C ALA A 112 -22.65 -4.29 6.44
N GLN A 113 -22.34 -3.64 5.31
CA GLN A 113 -23.34 -3.04 4.41
C GLN A 113 -24.09 -4.09 3.55
N CYS A 114 -23.79 -5.37 3.70
CA CYS A 114 -24.51 -6.46 3.06
C CYS A 114 -25.92 -6.61 3.67
N ASN A 115 -26.93 -6.68 2.79
CA ASN A 115 -28.34 -6.84 3.17
C ASN A 115 -28.90 -8.21 2.75
N CYS A 116 -28.05 -9.17 2.41
CA CYS A 116 -28.49 -10.53 2.06
C CYS A 116 -29.12 -11.24 3.27
N PRO A 117 -30.15 -12.09 3.09
CA PRO A 117 -30.68 -12.93 4.16
C PRO A 117 -29.60 -13.81 4.82
N LYS A 118 -28.76 -14.43 3.98
CA LYS A 118 -27.45 -14.97 4.39
C LYS A 118 -26.40 -13.90 4.12
N ARG A 119 -25.93 -13.21 5.17
CA ARG A 119 -24.94 -12.13 5.03
C ARG A 119 -23.66 -12.64 4.34
N PHE A 120 -23.08 -11.81 3.49
CA PHE A 120 -21.79 -12.08 2.87
C PHE A 120 -20.71 -12.16 3.95
N GLN A 121 -20.11 -13.33 4.12
CA GLN A 121 -19.13 -13.57 5.19
C GLN A 121 -17.72 -13.24 4.72
N VAL A 122 -16.89 -12.72 5.62
CA VAL A 122 -15.46 -12.55 5.41
C VAL A 122 -14.73 -13.02 6.66
N GLU A 123 -13.70 -13.83 6.46
CA GLU A 123 -12.90 -14.42 7.54
C GLU A 123 -11.44 -14.04 7.35
N GLN A 124 -10.81 -13.49 8.39
CA GLN A 124 -9.37 -13.24 8.40
C GLN A 124 -8.64 -14.53 8.80
N ILE A 125 -7.80 -15.04 7.90
CA ILE A 125 -7.00 -16.25 8.12
C ILE A 125 -5.61 -15.90 8.65
N SER A 126 -5.04 -14.80 8.17
CA SER A 126 -3.78 -14.22 8.68
C SER A 126 -3.77 -12.71 8.46
N ALA A 127 -2.75 -12.01 8.99
CA ALA A 127 -2.63 -10.54 8.93
C ALA A 127 -3.00 -9.92 7.56
N ASN A 128 -2.59 -10.56 6.45
CA ASN A 128 -2.88 -10.10 5.10
C ASN A 128 -3.71 -11.07 4.24
N ARG A 129 -4.28 -12.16 4.81
CA ARG A 129 -5.03 -13.17 4.03
C ARG A 129 -6.45 -13.32 4.54
N TYR A 130 -7.39 -13.24 3.60
CA TYR A 130 -8.82 -13.26 3.87
C TYR A 130 -9.53 -14.25 2.97
N ARG A 131 -10.62 -14.82 3.49
CA ARG A 131 -11.60 -15.61 2.76
C ARG A 131 -12.86 -14.78 2.56
N PHE A 132 -13.43 -14.81 1.35
CA PHE A 132 -14.59 -13.99 0.99
C PHE A 132 -15.75 -14.85 0.51
N GLY A 133 -16.92 -14.67 1.13
CA GLY A 133 -18.12 -15.45 0.87
C GLY A 133 -17.90 -16.95 1.11
N ASP A 134 -18.56 -17.76 0.30
CA ASP A 134 -18.44 -19.22 0.35
C ASP A 134 -17.20 -19.74 -0.43
N SER A 135 -16.31 -18.85 -0.88
CA SER A 135 -15.12 -19.23 -1.66
C SER A 135 -14.05 -19.88 -0.79
N GLN A 136 -13.46 -20.96 -1.30
CA GLN A 136 -12.28 -21.57 -0.67
C GLN A 136 -10.97 -20.83 -0.96
N GLN A 137 -10.98 -19.86 -1.88
CA GLN A 137 -9.78 -19.14 -2.28
C GLN A 137 -9.38 -18.08 -1.26
N LEU A 138 -8.17 -18.21 -0.72
CA LEU A 138 -7.54 -17.16 0.08
C LEU A 138 -7.08 -16.00 -0.81
N ARG A 139 -7.44 -14.78 -0.44
CA ARG A 139 -7.03 -13.57 -1.14
C ARG A 139 -6.18 -12.70 -0.22
N MET A 140 -5.14 -12.11 -0.80
CA MET A 140 -4.34 -11.12 -0.09
C MET A 140 -5.08 -9.78 -0.05
N VAL A 141 -5.04 -9.11 1.11
CA VAL A 141 -5.61 -7.78 1.31
C VAL A 141 -4.53 -6.85 1.85
N ARG A 142 -4.52 -5.60 1.38
CA ARG A 142 -3.58 -4.56 1.84
C ARG A 142 -4.22 -3.17 1.76
N ILE A 143 -3.67 -2.20 2.49
CA ILE A 143 -3.95 -0.78 2.28
C ILE A 143 -2.92 -0.20 1.30
N LEU A 144 -3.36 0.58 0.33
CA LEU A 144 -2.50 1.40 -0.53
C LEU A 144 -3.13 2.78 -0.65
N ARG A 145 -2.43 3.84 -0.19
CA ARG A 145 -2.93 5.22 -0.20
C ARG A 145 -4.35 5.32 0.39
N SER A 146 -4.53 4.76 1.59
CA SER A 146 -5.82 4.70 2.31
C SER A 146 -6.94 3.91 1.62
N THR A 147 -6.64 3.18 0.55
CA THR A 147 -7.60 2.31 -0.15
C THR A 147 -7.34 0.85 0.17
N LEU A 148 -8.37 0.11 0.58
CA LEU A 148 -8.28 -1.35 0.72
C LEU A 148 -8.26 -2.04 -0.64
N MET A 149 -7.26 -2.88 -0.84
CA MET A 149 -6.99 -3.57 -2.11
C MET A 149 -7.01 -5.08 -1.89
N VAL A 150 -7.82 -5.78 -2.69
CA VAL A 150 -7.92 -7.25 -2.73
C VAL A 150 -7.16 -7.77 -3.95
N ARG A 151 -6.35 -8.82 -3.77
CA ARG A 151 -5.65 -9.49 -4.87
C ARG A 151 -6.62 -10.36 -5.68
N VAL A 152 -6.65 -10.15 -6.99
CA VAL A 152 -7.47 -10.90 -7.96
C VAL A 152 -6.63 -11.25 -9.19
N GLY A 153 -6.31 -12.54 -9.36
CA GLY A 153 -5.45 -13.00 -10.46
C GLY A 153 -4.08 -12.30 -10.47
N GLY A 154 -3.72 -11.70 -11.60
CA GLY A 154 -2.48 -10.93 -11.77
C GLY A 154 -2.50 -9.52 -11.17
N GLY A 155 -3.66 -9.01 -10.75
CA GLY A 155 -3.86 -7.60 -10.37
C GLY A 155 -4.37 -7.37 -8.94
N TRP A 156 -4.59 -6.10 -8.62
CA TRP A 156 -5.23 -5.64 -7.39
C TRP A 156 -6.48 -4.85 -7.75
N THR A 157 -7.58 -5.07 -7.03
CA THR A 157 -8.85 -4.34 -7.18
C THR A 157 -9.21 -3.74 -5.82
N ALA A 158 -9.93 -2.62 -5.79
CA ALA A 158 -10.38 -2.05 -4.54
C ALA A 158 -11.44 -2.96 -3.87
N LEU A 159 -11.52 -2.97 -2.54
CA LEU A 159 -12.44 -3.86 -1.81
C LEU A 159 -13.90 -3.57 -2.17
N ASP A 160 -14.27 -2.31 -2.31
CA ASP A 160 -15.62 -1.91 -2.69
C ASP A 160 -16.00 -2.44 -4.08
N GLU A 161 -15.12 -2.33 -5.07
CA GLU A 161 -15.27 -2.93 -6.40
C GLU A 161 -15.36 -4.46 -6.34
N PHE A 162 -14.54 -5.08 -5.50
CA PHE A 162 -14.57 -6.52 -5.28
C PHE A 162 -15.92 -6.96 -4.70
N LEU A 163 -16.43 -6.24 -3.69
CA LEU A 163 -17.73 -6.54 -3.08
C LEU A 163 -18.88 -6.32 -4.07
N VAL A 164 -18.84 -5.29 -4.93
CA VAL A 164 -19.87 -5.12 -5.99
C VAL A 164 -19.98 -6.34 -6.89
N LYS A 165 -18.84 -6.99 -7.21
CA LYS A 165 -18.80 -8.17 -8.07
C LYS A 165 -19.11 -9.49 -7.35
N ASN A 166 -18.96 -9.56 -6.02
CA ASN A 166 -19.01 -10.82 -5.27
C ASN A 166 -20.17 -10.90 -4.26
N ASP A 167 -20.56 -9.80 -3.63
CA ASP A 167 -21.68 -9.73 -2.69
C ASP A 167 -23.02 -9.73 -3.46
N PRO A 168 -23.90 -10.75 -3.29
CA PRO A 168 -25.12 -10.89 -4.07
C PRO A 168 -26.05 -9.67 -4.03
N CYS A 169 -26.17 -8.96 -2.89
CA CYS A 169 -27.05 -7.79 -2.82
C CYS A 169 -26.46 -6.53 -3.49
N ARG A 170 -25.20 -6.58 -3.94
CA ARG A 170 -24.55 -5.47 -4.65
C ARG A 170 -24.49 -5.67 -6.17
N LYS A 171 -24.61 -6.92 -6.62
CA LYS A 171 -24.75 -7.30 -8.04
C LYS A 171 -26.04 -6.69 -8.61
N GLY A 172 -25.95 -5.46 -9.14
CA GLY A 172 -27.07 -4.74 -9.74
C GLY A 172 -27.16 -3.26 -9.38
N ARG A 173 -26.38 -2.77 -8.40
CA ARG A 173 -26.40 -1.34 -8.01
C ARG A 173 -25.68 -0.41 -8.99
N THR A 174 -24.87 -0.93 -9.93
CA THR A 174 -24.24 -0.11 -10.98
C THR A 174 -25.26 0.60 -11.88
N ASN A 175 -26.45 0.02 -12.08
CA ASN A 175 -27.52 0.67 -12.85
C ASN A 175 -28.43 1.59 -12.00
N LEU A 176 -28.49 1.41 -10.68
CA LEU A 176 -29.34 2.25 -9.81
C LEU A 176 -28.76 3.66 -9.60
N LYS A 177 -27.44 3.80 -9.48
CA LYS A 177 -26.78 5.12 -9.42
C LYS A 177 -26.88 5.93 -10.72
N ILE A 178 -27.09 5.26 -11.86
CA ILE A 178 -27.40 5.92 -13.15
C ILE A 178 -28.88 6.31 -13.16
N LYS A 179 -29.78 5.40 -12.76
CA LYS A 179 -31.23 5.68 -12.74
C LYS A 179 -31.60 6.84 -11.81
N GLU A 180 -30.93 6.98 -10.67
CA GLU A 180 -31.19 8.08 -9.72
C GLU A 180 -30.66 9.44 -10.20
N LYS A 181 -29.63 9.46 -11.06
CA LYS A 181 -29.12 10.68 -11.71
C LYS A 181 -29.96 11.15 -12.90
N TYR A 182 -30.74 10.27 -13.53
CA TYR A 182 -31.46 10.57 -14.77
C TYR A 182 -32.99 10.39 -14.67
N LEU A 183 -33.51 9.75 -13.62
CA LEU A 183 -34.92 9.40 -13.48
C LEU A 183 -35.37 9.53 -12.01
N SER A 184 -35.50 10.76 -11.52
CA SER A 184 -36.44 11.11 -10.44
C SER A 184 -37.33 12.25 -10.93
N PRO A 185 -38.68 12.17 -10.80
CA PRO A 185 -39.61 12.99 -11.56
C PRO A 185 -39.97 14.28 -10.82
N ALA A 186 -39.65 15.43 -11.41
CA ALA A 186 -40.39 16.67 -11.16
C ALA A 186 -41.53 16.76 -12.17
N GLY A 187 -42.74 17.00 -11.67
CA GLY A 187 -43.98 16.78 -12.40
C GLY A 187 -44.29 17.76 -13.54
N SER A 188 -45.33 17.34 -14.25
CA SER A 188 -46.30 18.04 -15.12
C SER A 188 -46.15 18.05 -16.65
N THR A 189 -47.19 17.46 -17.25
CA THR A 189 -47.87 17.77 -18.54
C THR A 189 -47.24 17.36 -19.89
N SER A 190 -47.79 16.25 -20.40
CA SER A 190 -48.20 15.95 -21.78
C SER A 190 -47.58 16.72 -22.96
N LYS A 191 -46.93 15.96 -23.85
CA LYS A 191 -47.34 15.72 -25.25
C LYS A 191 -46.45 14.64 -25.86
N GLY A 192 -47.07 13.64 -26.49
CA GLY A 192 -46.38 12.50 -27.08
C GLY A 192 -45.55 12.87 -28.29
N LEU A 193 -44.61 12.00 -28.66
CA LEU A 193 -44.05 11.85 -30.01
C LEU A 193 -43.31 10.50 -30.11
N THR A 194 -43.88 9.64 -30.97
CA THR A 194 -43.33 8.57 -31.82
C THR A 194 -42.02 7.85 -31.45
N VAL A 195 -42.16 6.52 -31.35
CA VAL A 195 -41.09 5.50 -31.50
C VAL A 195 -40.43 5.63 -32.88
N SER A 196 -39.11 5.76 -32.91
CA SER A 196 -38.30 5.51 -34.11
C SER A 196 -37.22 4.49 -33.77
N ARG A 197 -37.32 3.32 -34.41
CA ARG A 197 -36.25 2.33 -34.52
C ARG A 197 -35.16 2.93 -35.41
N SER A 198 -33.92 2.85 -34.97
CA SER A 198 -32.78 2.93 -35.88
C SER A 198 -31.77 1.85 -35.50
N ASN A 199 -31.73 0.83 -36.36
CA ASN A 199 -30.61 -0.09 -36.54
C ASN A 199 -29.35 0.69 -36.90
N SER A 200 -28.24 0.38 -36.25
CA SER A 200 -26.89 0.50 -36.83
C SER A 200 -26.02 -0.53 -36.11
N SER A 201 -25.99 -1.76 -36.63
CA SER A 201 -24.99 -2.27 -37.58
C SER A 201 -23.60 -2.37 -36.96
N LEU A 202 -23.30 -3.60 -36.52
CA LEU A 202 -21.96 -4.12 -36.27
C LEU A 202 -21.04 -3.81 -37.45
N SER A 203 -19.89 -3.20 -37.17
CA SER A 203 -18.73 -3.25 -38.06
C SER A 203 -17.56 -3.90 -37.32
N LEU A 204 -17.31 -5.14 -37.74
CA LEU A 204 -16.09 -5.90 -37.51
C LEU A 204 -14.97 -5.41 -38.45
N TYR A 205 -13.74 -5.77 -38.10
CA TYR A 205 -12.45 -5.62 -38.81
C TYR A 205 -11.78 -4.23 -38.66
N SER A 206 -10.47 -4.10 -38.37
CA SER A 206 -9.38 -5.06 -38.49
C SER A 206 -8.11 -4.62 -37.74
N SER A 207 -7.47 -5.59 -37.09
CA SER A 207 -6.02 -5.87 -37.03
C SER A 207 -4.98 -4.72 -37.16
N ALA A 208 -4.14 -4.58 -36.13
CA ALA A 208 -2.75 -4.17 -36.28
C ALA A 208 -1.84 -4.86 -35.23
N SER A 209 -0.73 -5.36 -35.74
CA SER A 209 0.27 -6.30 -35.23
C SER A 209 1.02 -5.90 -33.96
N ALA A 210 1.42 -6.92 -33.19
CA ALA A 210 2.39 -6.83 -32.09
C ALA A 210 3.85 -6.93 -32.61
N PRO A 211 4.80 -6.20 -32.03
CA PRO A 211 6.22 -6.45 -32.26
C PRO A 211 6.74 -7.55 -31.31
N THR A 212 7.29 -8.60 -31.90
CA THR A 212 8.09 -9.64 -31.25
C THR A 212 9.45 -9.10 -30.82
N SER A 213 9.94 -9.48 -29.65
CA SER A 213 11.33 -9.31 -29.21
C SER A 213 11.90 -10.65 -28.72
N PRO A 214 13.24 -10.84 -28.80
CA PRO A 214 13.85 -12.15 -29.04
C PRO A 214 14.19 -12.91 -27.75
N MET A 215 14.23 -14.24 -27.86
CA MET A 215 14.78 -15.12 -26.83
C MET A 215 16.31 -15.04 -26.80
N THR A 216 16.85 -14.99 -25.59
CA THR A 216 18.28 -15.12 -25.28
C THR A 216 18.63 -16.57 -24.92
N ARG A 217 19.63 -17.08 -25.66
CA ARG A 217 20.66 -18.09 -25.35
C ARG A 217 20.27 -19.48 -24.84
#